data_AF-A0A971MXN5-F1
#
_entry.id   AF-A0A971MXN5-F1
#
_cell.length_a   1.000
_cell.length_b   1.000
_cell.length_c   1.000
_cell.angle_alpha   90.00
_cell.angle_beta   90.00
_cell.angle_gamma   90.00
#
_symmetry.space_group_name_H-M   'P 1'
#
loop_
_entity.id
_entity.type
_entity.pdbx_description
1 polymer ?
#
loop_
_entity_poly.entity_id
_entity_poly.type
_entity_poly.pdbx_seq_one_letter_code
_entity_poly.pdbx_strand_id
1 'polypeptide(L)'
;MKMRKQVLSFFLIVLLMLSFWAFSPQTVKATDADNLTFQINHSYNHGGSGTLSAVQSGNTVTVTGKVTNAKNQLVINLDSGVHVVWKAELSGAVNGLMNLGDSSNGTFELAQGGYLSSSEPVTIYNPYVSGCSIIINGGVVANTGPDGLAIRSDALNANITVNSGNVSSSGSGIYVMGATTSVTVNNGAVTAKRDAITVRGANSVVNVNGGTVSSTDNLVGSGIYIASAADNVKVNVTGGNVYATGVESNHAICSDGLYSRLELSGGTIKSNGSYGTVYMRASDSNVIVRGTAKVENSGPGDVITGSGMEVSVKGGSVYAANGTAVRAFSVNVSGGTVSAGGAEAALAAMTANISGGRVEAAGSGDAITSQTVDIKGGIVSARSGFAVQIGGAGSVKIGNGFVFAFGTSNAIIPNVIKMDFNAQPEISGNAVVCVWSNPGGKPVFTEGTSTNLSANSGSSVVWAQEGGQAGIRYQKGNNKGFFAINGVTIIEAEATSTTSTEAATKVTISTSTEAPSDTTDDTRSSVYSSPASEAGTLPSETEAESQAEDLTITTKESDVSSNQGNSKTTSFVLWLALIILALLLIAAVVIILIMRKKK
;
A
#
# COMPACT_ATOMS: atom_id res chain seq x y z
N MET A 1 -48.27 47.21 -62.88
CA MET A 1 -48.75 46.57 -61.62
C MET A 1 -48.22 45.13 -61.41
N LYS A 2 -46.98 44.81 -61.83
CA LYS A 2 -46.33 43.48 -61.62
C LYS A 2 -45.16 43.52 -60.62
N MET A 3 -44.47 44.66 -60.46
CA MET A 3 -43.34 44.79 -59.51
C MET A 3 -43.73 44.78 -58.03
N ARG A 4 -44.95 45.19 -57.67
CA ARG A 4 -45.40 45.18 -56.25
C ARG A 4 -45.58 43.78 -55.67
N LYS A 5 -45.90 42.77 -56.48
CA LYS A 5 -46.05 41.38 -55.99
C LYS A 5 -44.70 40.69 -55.77
N GLN A 6 -43.69 41.00 -56.58
CA GLN A 6 -42.35 40.39 -56.45
C GLN A 6 -41.59 40.94 -55.23
N VAL A 7 -41.71 42.24 -54.93
CA VAL A 7 -41.08 42.83 -53.74
C VAL A 7 -41.74 42.34 -52.45
N LEU A 8 -43.06 42.14 -52.46
CA LEU A 8 -43.79 41.61 -51.30
C LEU A 8 -43.50 40.12 -51.06
N SER A 9 -43.40 39.30 -52.11
CA SER A 9 -42.96 37.89 -51.98
C SER A 9 -41.52 37.77 -51.51
N PHE A 10 -40.63 38.66 -51.96
CA PHE A 10 -39.23 38.65 -51.51
C PHE A 10 -39.12 39.04 -50.02
N PHE A 11 -39.87 40.06 -49.58
CA PHE A 11 -39.94 40.41 -48.16
C PHE A 11 -40.55 39.30 -47.29
N LEU A 12 -41.58 38.61 -47.77
CA LEU A 12 -42.21 37.51 -47.02
C LEU A 12 -41.28 36.29 -46.91
N ILE A 13 -40.49 35.98 -47.95
CA ILE A 13 -39.49 34.90 -47.93
C ILE A 13 -38.32 35.26 -47.01
N VAL A 14 -37.86 36.51 -47.00
CA VAL A 14 -36.81 36.96 -46.07
C VAL A 14 -37.31 36.96 -44.62
N LEU A 15 -38.58 37.34 -44.37
CA LEU A 15 -39.18 37.27 -43.03
C LEU A 15 -39.39 35.82 -42.57
N LEU A 16 -39.78 34.91 -43.47
CA LEU A 16 -39.88 33.48 -43.18
C LEU A 16 -38.50 32.86 -42.92
N MET A 17 -37.47 33.20 -43.70
CA MET A 17 -36.11 32.72 -43.47
C MET A 17 -35.47 33.28 -42.19
N LEU A 18 -35.79 34.51 -41.79
CA LEU A 18 -35.42 35.07 -40.49
C LEU A 18 -36.18 34.40 -39.34
N SER A 19 -37.43 33.98 -39.54
CA SER A 19 -38.20 33.23 -38.53
C SER A 19 -37.73 31.77 -38.35
N PHE A 20 -37.13 31.16 -39.38
CA PHE A 20 -36.51 29.84 -39.29
C PHE A 20 -35.14 29.85 -38.59
N TRP A 21 -34.49 31.01 -38.46
CA TRP A 21 -33.30 31.18 -37.59
C TRP A 21 -33.65 31.41 -36.12
N ALA A 22 -34.89 31.81 -35.81
CA ALA A 22 -35.36 32.03 -34.43
C ALA A 22 -35.91 30.76 -33.73
N PHE A 23 -36.02 29.64 -34.46
CA PHE A 23 -36.42 28.33 -33.93
C PHE A 23 -35.50 27.21 -34.42
N SER A 24 -34.19 27.43 -34.34
CA SER A 24 -33.35 26.26 -34.03
C SER A 24 -33.77 25.79 -32.64
N PRO A 25 -34.00 24.48 -32.39
CA PRO A 25 -33.94 23.99 -31.03
C PRO A 25 -32.57 24.42 -30.52
N GLN A 26 -32.54 25.42 -29.65
CA GLN A 26 -31.36 25.61 -28.83
C GLN A 26 -31.25 24.31 -28.06
N THR A 27 -30.32 23.46 -28.49
CA THR A 27 -29.65 22.56 -27.58
C THR A 27 -28.94 23.48 -26.61
N VAL A 28 -29.67 23.94 -25.58
CA VAL A 28 -29.09 24.65 -24.45
C VAL A 28 -28.25 23.60 -23.73
N LYS A 29 -27.00 23.45 -24.19
CA LYS A 29 -25.95 22.90 -23.35
C LYS A 29 -25.80 23.90 -22.21
N ALA A 30 -26.35 23.54 -21.05
CA ALA A 30 -26.04 24.21 -19.80
C ALA A 30 -24.56 23.91 -19.49
N THR A 31 -23.67 24.86 -19.77
CA THR A 31 -22.20 24.61 -19.75
C THR A 31 -21.47 25.48 -18.70
N ASP A 32 -22.06 26.58 -18.21
CA ASP A 32 -21.49 27.50 -17.21
C ASP A 32 -22.17 27.41 -15.82
N ALA A 33 -21.65 28.18 -14.84
CA ALA A 33 -22.14 28.19 -13.46
C ALA A 33 -23.60 28.69 -13.33
N ASP A 34 -24.03 29.64 -14.17
CA ASP A 34 -25.40 30.18 -14.19
C ASP A 34 -26.39 29.08 -14.60
N ASN A 35 -26.08 28.39 -15.70
CA ASN A 35 -26.92 27.33 -16.21
C ASN A 35 -26.99 26.13 -15.26
N LEU A 36 -25.87 25.78 -14.60
CA LEU A 36 -25.86 24.74 -13.58
C LEU A 36 -26.74 25.10 -12.37
N THR A 37 -26.65 26.34 -11.90
CA THR A 37 -27.47 26.85 -10.80
C THR A 37 -28.95 26.80 -11.17
N PHE A 38 -29.29 27.21 -12.39
CA PHE A 38 -30.66 27.12 -12.91
C PHE A 38 -31.13 25.66 -12.98
N GLN A 39 -30.29 24.75 -13.49
CA GLN A 39 -30.62 23.33 -13.61
C GLN A 39 -30.98 22.73 -12.24
N ILE A 40 -30.15 22.96 -11.22
CA ILE A 40 -30.36 22.40 -9.89
C ILE A 40 -31.61 22.96 -9.22
N ASN A 41 -31.84 24.28 -9.32
CA ASN A 41 -32.96 24.94 -8.65
C ASN A 41 -34.31 24.70 -9.33
N HIS A 42 -34.33 24.51 -10.66
CA HIS A 42 -35.59 24.57 -11.43
C HIS A 42 -35.82 23.40 -12.38
N SER A 43 -34.76 22.76 -12.90
CA SER A 43 -34.90 21.78 -13.99
C SER A 43 -34.68 20.33 -13.55
N TYR A 44 -34.00 20.10 -12.43
CA TYR A 44 -33.72 18.75 -11.96
C TYR A 44 -34.94 18.13 -11.29
N ASN A 45 -35.71 17.38 -12.07
CA ASN A 45 -36.77 16.52 -11.55
C ASN A 45 -36.18 15.26 -10.94
N HIS A 46 -35.82 15.30 -9.65
CA HIS A 46 -35.23 14.14 -8.96
C HIS A 46 -36.19 12.95 -8.79
N GLY A 47 -37.50 13.15 -8.84
CA GLY A 47 -38.52 12.11 -8.61
C GLY A 47 -38.60 11.57 -7.17
N GLY A 48 -37.65 11.92 -6.31
CA GLY A 48 -37.65 11.62 -4.87
C GLY A 48 -38.37 12.67 -4.00
N SER A 49 -38.04 12.69 -2.71
CA SER A 49 -38.60 13.61 -1.70
C SER A 49 -37.54 14.56 -1.15
N GLY A 50 -37.94 15.82 -0.91
CA GLY A 50 -37.05 16.88 -0.45
C GLY A 50 -36.75 17.91 -1.53
N THR A 51 -35.74 18.75 -1.32
CA THR A 51 -35.35 19.82 -2.24
C THR A 51 -33.85 20.05 -2.21
N LEU A 52 -33.31 20.55 -3.32
CA LEU A 52 -31.96 21.08 -3.44
C LEU A 52 -32.03 22.57 -3.69
N SER A 53 -30.99 23.29 -3.27
CA SER A 53 -30.78 24.70 -3.57
C SER A 53 -29.33 24.93 -3.99
N ALA A 54 -29.12 25.56 -5.13
CA ALA A 54 -27.84 26.01 -5.64
C ALA A 54 -27.73 27.53 -5.55
N VAL A 55 -26.58 28.01 -5.08
CA VAL A 55 -26.22 29.43 -5.04
C VAL A 55 -24.88 29.61 -5.72
N GLN A 56 -24.82 30.52 -6.67
CA GLN A 56 -23.60 30.84 -7.39
C GLN A 56 -22.89 32.04 -6.81
N SER A 57 -21.56 31.98 -6.80
CA SER A 57 -20.66 33.10 -6.55
C SER A 57 -19.49 33.02 -7.52
N GLY A 58 -19.49 33.87 -8.54
CA GLY A 58 -18.54 33.77 -9.66
C GLY A 58 -18.70 32.45 -10.40
N ASN A 59 -17.61 31.71 -10.60
CA ASN A 59 -17.63 30.38 -11.22
C ASN A 59 -17.86 29.23 -10.23
N THR A 60 -18.14 29.54 -8.97
CA THR A 60 -18.41 28.53 -7.93
C THR A 60 -19.91 28.38 -7.70
N VAL A 61 -20.42 27.14 -7.77
CA VAL A 61 -21.81 26.80 -7.45
C VAL A 61 -21.84 25.98 -6.17
N THR A 62 -22.42 26.53 -5.10
CA THR A 62 -22.60 25.82 -3.83
C THR A 62 -23.99 25.21 -3.76
N VAL A 63 -24.08 23.90 -3.53
CA VAL A 63 -25.34 23.15 -3.46
C VAL A 63 -25.63 22.71 -2.04
N THR A 64 -26.84 22.95 -1.56
CA THR A 64 -27.33 22.56 -0.22
C THR A 64 -28.71 21.94 -0.33
N GLY A 65 -29.21 21.37 0.77
CA GLY A 65 -30.51 20.73 0.83
C GLY A 65 -30.41 19.22 1.00
N LYS A 66 -31.53 18.54 0.78
CA LYS A 66 -31.67 17.10 0.98
C LYS A 66 -32.72 16.55 0.03
N VAL A 67 -32.32 15.55 -0.76
CA VAL A 67 -33.21 14.73 -1.57
C VAL A 67 -32.96 13.26 -1.23
N THR A 68 -34.03 12.54 -0.94
CA THR A 68 -34.00 11.10 -0.66
C THR A 68 -34.91 10.36 -1.63
N ASN A 69 -34.64 9.07 -1.84
CA ASN A 69 -35.37 8.22 -2.78
C ASN A 69 -35.44 8.80 -4.21
N ALA A 70 -34.39 9.50 -4.64
CA ALA A 70 -34.27 9.97 -6.01
C ALA A 70 -34.48 8.81 -7.00
N LYS A 71 -35.15 9.12 -8.11
CA LYS A 71 -35.49 8.16 -9.19
C LYS A 71 -34.76 8.48 -10.49
N ASN A 72 -34.24 9.69 -10.62
CA ASN A 72 -33.58 10.17 -11.82
C ASN A 72 -32.14 10.59 -11.52
N GLN A 73 -31.23 10.32 -12.46
CA GLN A 73 -29.84 10.78 -12.40
C GLN A 73 -29.77 12.31 -12.43
N LEU A 74 -28.82 12.87 -11.70
CA LEU A 74 -28.37 14.24 -11.92
C LEU A 74 -27.15 14.22 -12.84
N VAL A 75 -27.35 14.63 -14.10
CA VAL A 75 -26.27 14.82 -15.07
C VAL A 75 -25.80 16.27 -15.02
N ILE A 76 -24.55 16.51 -14.65
CA ILE A 76 -23.95 17.86 -14.62
C ILE A 76 -22.85 17.95 -15.67
N ASN A 77 -22.87 19.03 -16.47
CA ASN A 77 -21.78 19.35 -17.39
C ASN A 77 -21.03 20.56 -16.84
N LEU A 78 -19.75 20.38 -16.49
CA LEU A 78 -18.95 21.44 -15.87
C LEU A 78 -17.93 22.00 -16.85
N ASP A 79 -18.06 23.27 -17.26
CA ASP A 79 -17.00 23.91 -18.05
C ASP A 79 -15.69 24.01 -17.27
N SER A 80 -14.60 24.14 -18.03
CA SER A 80 -13.29 24.44 -17.46
C SER A 80 -13.36 25.69 -16.59
N GLY A 81 -12.86 25.58 -15.35
CA GLY A 81 -12.89 26.67 -14.35
C GLY A 81 -14.18 26.79 -13.55
N VAL A 82 -15.25 26.04 -13.87
CA VAL A 82 -16.43 25.90 -13.01
C VAL A 82 -16.13 24.97 -11.84
N HIS A 83 -16.50 25.38 -10.64
CA HIS A 83 -16.29 24.62 -9.41
C HIS A 83 -17.62 24.38 -8.68
N VAL A 84 -18.00 23.12 -8.48
CA VAL A 84 -19.18 22.75 -7.69
C VAL A 84 -18.76 22.37 -6.29
N VAL A 85 -19.32 23.04 -5.28
CA VAL A 85 -19.17 22.69 -3.87
C VAL A 85 -20.48 22.09 -3.38
N TRP A 86 -20.54 20.77 -3.32
CA TRP A 86 -21.72 20.00 -2.93
C TRP A 86 -21.75 19.74 -1.43
N LYS A 87 -22.71 20.34 -0.73
CA LYS A 87 -22.98 20.17 0.71
C LYS A 87 -24.36 19.57 0.99
N ALA A 88 -25.02 19.05 -0.04
CA ALA A 88 -26.37 18.49 0.06
C ALA A 88 -26.34 16.97 0.24
N GLU A 89 -27.46 16.43 0.73
CA GLU A 89 -27.75 15.00 0.69
C GLU A 89 -28.51 14.66 -0.60
N LEU A 90 -28.02 13.69 -1.37
CA LEU A 90 -28.74 13.10 -2.50
C LEU A 90 -28.61 11.59 -2.44
N SER A 91 -29.73 10.91 -2.24
CA SER A 91 -29.79 9.44 -2.18
C SER A 91 -30.94 8.86 -3.00
N GLY A 92 -30.74 7.67 -3.56
CA GLY A 92 -31.77 6.96 -4.31
C GLY A 92 -31.25 5.72 -5.05
N ALA A 93 -32.16 4.86 -5.48
CA ALA A 93 -31.84 3.69 -6.29
C ALA A 93 -31.66 4.11 -7.76
N VAL A 94 -30.52 4.71 -8.08
CA VAL A 94 -30.21 5.25 -9.42
C VAL A 94 -28.77 4.91 -9.81
N ASN A 95 -28.59 4.22 -10.92
CA ASN A 95 -27.25 3.95 -11.46
C ASN A 95 -26.64 5.28 -11.95
N GLY A 96 -25.45 5.64 -11.50
CA GLY A 96 -24.85 6.95 -11.81
C GLY A 96 -25.69 8.09 -11.26
N LEU A 97 -26.13 7.99 -10.00
CA LEU A 97 -26.95 9.00 -9.31
C LEU A 97 -26.44 10.42 -9.55
N MET A 98 -25.11 10.59 -9.47
CA MET A 98 -24.41 11.76 -9.98
C MET A 98 -23.56 11.38 -11.19
N ASN A 99 -23.85 12.00 -12.34
CA ASN A 99 -23.19 11.74 -13.61
C ASN A 99 -22.50 13.01 -14.10
N LEU A 100 -21.17 12.97 -14.20
CA LEU A 100 -20.36 14.08 -14.69
C LEU A 100 -20.33 14.01 -16.21
N GLY A 101 -21.26 14.68 -16.89
CA GLY A 101 -21.52 14.47 -18.31
C GLY A 101 -20.30 14.62 -19.22
N ASP A 102 -20.40 14.08 -20.43
CA ASP A 102 -19.30 13.88 -21.41
C ASP A 102 -18.45 15.13 -21.74
N SER A 103 -18.95 16.34 -21.53
CA SER A 103 -18.20 17.59 -21.75
C SER A 103 -17.62 18.21 -20.49
N SER A 104 -17.72 17.54 -19.33
CA SER A 104 -17.27 18.09 -18.06
C SER A 104 -15.75 18.14 -17.98
N ASN A 105 -15.21 19.33 -17.73
CA ASN A 105 -13.79 19.66 -17.53
C ASN A 105 -13.56 20.52 -16.28
N GLY A 106 -14.60 20.85 -15.53
CA GLY A 106 -14.52 21.58 -14.25
C GLY A 106 -14.19 20.69 -13.04
N THR A 107 -14.48 21.19 -11.84
CA THR A 107 -14.24 20.47 -10.58
C THR A 107 -15.55 20.20 -9.85
N PHE A 108 -15.76 18.95 -9.44
CA PHE A 108 -16.82 18.54 -8.52
C PHE A 108 -16.22 18.23 -7.14
N GLU A 109 -16.54 19.06 -6.15
CA GLU A 109 -16.16 18.87 -4.74
C GLU A 109 -17.37 18.42 -3.91
N LEU A 110 -17.32 17.23 -3.34
CA LEU A 110 -18.23 16.80 -2.28
C LEU A 110 -17.66 17.25 -0.92
N ALA A 111 -18.12 18.39 -0.44
CA ALA A 111 -17.63 19.03 0.76
C ALA A 111 -18.25 18.45 2.05
N GLN A 112 -17.73 18.86 3.20
CA GLN A 112 -18.26 18.48 4.52
C GLN A 112 -19.77 18.75 4.61
N GLY A 113 -20.50 17.74 5.12
CA GLY A 113 -21.97 17.73 5.17
C GLY A 113 -22.64 17.21 3.89
N GLY A 114 -21.91 17.13 2.78
CA GLY A 114 -22.37 16.50 1.54
C GLY A 114 -22.42 14.98 1.68
N TYR A 115 -23.50 14.39 1.16
CA TYR A 115 -23.72 12.93 1.18
C TYR A 115 -24.34 12.47 -0.14
N LEU A 116 -23.69 11.52 -0.80
CA LEU A 116 -24.19 10.86 -2.00
C LEU A 116 -24.32 9.36 -1.75
N SER A 117 -25.49 8.78 -2.01
CA SER A 117 -25.69 7.34 -1.84
C SER A 117 -26.60 6.72 -2.88
N SER A 118 -26.12 5.67 -3.53
CA SER A 118 -26.92 4.84 -4.42
C SER A 118 -26.99 3.39 -3.92
N SER A 119 -28.05 2.70 -4.31
CA SER A 119 -28.18 1.23 -4.18
C SER A 119 -28.11 0.51 -5.53
N GLU A 120 -27.89 1.25 -6.61
CA GLU A 120 -27.66 0.74 -7.96
C GLU A 120 -26.15 0.69 -8.26
N PRO A 121 -25.68 0.09 -9.37
CA PRO A 121 -24.27 -0.26 -9.56
C PRO A 121 -23.23 0.87 -9.41
N VAL A 122 -23.61 2.15 -9.57
CA VAL A 122 -22.68 3.28 -9.45
C VAL A 122 -23.34 4.46 -8.72
N THR A 123 -22.64 5.11 -7.78
CA THR A 123 -23.10 6.37 -7.15
C THR A 123 -22.63 7.59 -7.92
N ILE A 124 -21.32 7.76 -8.11
CA ILE A 124 -20.73 8.81 -8.96
C ILE A 124 -20.15 8.16 -10.23
N TYR A 125 -20.59 8.62 -11.40
CA TYR A 125 -20.09 8.17 -12.68
C TYR A 125 -19.39 9.31 -13.43
N ASN A 126 -18.16 9.04 -13.89
CA ASN A 126 -17.36 9.93 -14.71
C ASN A 126 -17.02 9.24 -16.06
N PRO A 127 -17.64 9.64 -17.18
CA PRO A 127 -17.53 8.97 -18.46
C PRO A 127 -16.18 9.23 -19.17
N TYR A 128 -15.91 8.45 -20.22
CA TYR A 128 -14.62 8.38 -20.90
C TYR A 128 -14.04 9.70 -21.40
N VAL A 129 -14.89 10.61 -21.88
CA VAL A 129 -14.47 11.89 -22.46
C VAL A 129 -14.46 13.04 -21.45
N SER A 130 -14.85 12.81 -20.20
CA SER A 130 -14.81 13.84 -19.18
C SER A 130 -13.37 14.10 -18.70
N GLY A 131 -13.00 15.38 -18.57
CA GLY A 131 -11.82 15.85 -17.86
C GLY A 131 -12.13 16.35 -16.44
N CYS A 132 -13.29 16.00 -15.87
CA CYS A 132 -13.71 16.51 -14.57
C CYS A 132 -12.84 15.98 -13.44
N SER A 133 -12.43 16.86 -12.52
CA SER A 133 -11.80 16.46 -11.26
C SER A 133 -12.84 16.22 -10.18
N ILE A 134 -12.72 15.09 -9.48
CA ILE A 134 -13.58 14.70 -8.36
C ILE A 134 -12.80 14.88 -7.06
N ILE A 135 -13.34 15.65 -6.14
CA ILE A 135 -12.75 15.88 -4.81
C ILE A 135 -13.78 15.50 -3.75
N ILE A 136 -13.46 14.56 -2.87
CA ILE A 136 -14.27 14.22 -1.69
C ILE A 136 -13.62 14.89 -0.48
N ASN A 137 -14.08 16.09 -0.12
CA ASN A 137 -13.47 16.97 0.89
C ASN A 137 -14.29 16.99 2.19
N GLY A 138 -14.16 15.95 3.01
CA GLY A 138 -14.95 15.77 4.23
C GLY A 138 -16.38 15.29 4.02
N GLY A 139 -16.83 15.16 2.76
CA GLY A 139 -18.12 14.56 2.41
C GLY A 139 -18.10 13.03 2.40
N VAL A 140 -19.26 12.44 2.10
CA VAL A 140 -19.46 10.98 2.10
C VAL A 140 -20.06 10.48 0.78
N VAL A 141 -19.39 9.52 0.15
CA VAL A 141 -19.93 8.75 -0.98
C VAL A 141 -20.16 7.31 -0.51
N ALA A 142 -21.37 6.80 -0.66
CA ALA A 142 -21.71 5.42 -0.35
C ALA A 142 -22.32 4.73 -1.57
N ASN A 143 -22.02 3.44 -1.76
CA ASN A 143 -22.81 2.57 -2.59
C ASN A 143 -23.23 1.33 -1.79
N THR A 144 -24.53 1.16 -1.64
CA THR A 144 -25.16 0.10 -0.83
C THR A 144 -25.68 -1.06 -1.67
N GLY A 145 -25.61 -0.95 -3.00
CA GLY A 145 -25.98 -2.01 -3.92
C GLY A 145 -25.01 -3.18 -3.83
N PRO A 146 -25.41 -4.41 -4.20
CA PRO A 146 -24.50 -5.56 -4.30
C PRO A 146 -23.47 -5.32 -5.41
N ASP A 147 -22.19 -5.59 -5.11
CA ASP A 147 -21.02 -5.31 -5.97
C ASP A 147 -20.97 -3.86 -6.50
N GLY A 148 -21.59 -2.92 -5.78
CA GLY A 148 -21.73 -1.54 -6.19
C GLY A 148 -20.43 -0.76 -6.14
N LEU A 149 -20.32 0.27 -6.98
CA LEU A 149 -19.18 1.17 -7.08
C LEU A 149 -19.54 2.53 -6.51
N ALA A 150 -18.79 3.04 -5.54
CA ALA A 150 -19.06 4.38 -5.02
C ALA A 150 -18.64 5.44 -6.04
N ILE A 151 -17.45 5.32 -6.62
CA ILE A 151 -16.97 6.18 -7.70
C ILE A 151 -16.47 5.29 -8.84
N ARG A 152 -17.05 5.45 -10.03
CA ARG A 152 -16.53 4.86 -11.26
C ARG A 152 -16.09 5.96 -12.22
N SER A 153 -14.86 5.87 -12.71
CA SER A 153 -14.34 6.76 -13.73
C SER A 153 -13.79 6.00 -14.92
N ASP A 154 -14.42 6.21 -16.06
CA ASP A 154 -13.97 5.72 -17.37
C ASP A 154 -13.08 6.78 -18.07
N ALA A 155 -13.02 8.01 -17.54
CA ALA A 155 -12.24 9.13 -18.06
C ALA A 155 -10.75 8.84 -18.27
N LEU A 156 -10.23 9.21 -19.45
CA LEU A 156 -8.83 9.02 -19.86
C LEU A 156 -7.77 9.74 -19.00
N ASN A 157 -8.16 10.74 -18.21
CA ASN A 157 -7.24 11.48 -17.34
C ASN A 157 -7.93 11.77 -16.01
N ALA A 158 -8.58 10.75 -15.45
CA ALA A 158 -9.36 10.93 -14.24
C ALA A 158 -8.47 11.46 -13.10
N ASN A 159 -8.98 12.45 -12.37
CA ASN A 159 -8.31 12.97 -11.18
C ASN A 159 -9.29 12.93 -10.01
N ILE A 160 -9.06 11.96 -9.11
CA ILE A 160 -9.91 11.69 -7.95
C ILE A 160 -9.09 11.92 -6.69
N THR A 161 -9.55 12.83 -5.84
CA THR A 161 -8.89 13.15 -4.56
C THR A 161 -9.86 12.95 -3.39
N VAL A 162 -9.43 12.27 -2.33
CA VAL A 162 -10.19 12.10 -1.09
C VAL A 162 -9.45 12.82 0.04
N ASN A 163 -9.97 13.97 0.47
CA ASN A 163 -9.43 14.81 1.53
C ASN A 163 -10.33 14.71 2.77
N SER A 164 -9.93 13.95 3.78
CA SER A 164 -10.71 13.73 5.02
C SER A 164 -12.16 13.25 4.83
N GLY A 165 -12.56 12.88 3.60
CA GLY A 165 -13.87 12.34 3.28
C GLY A 165 -13.95 10.82 3.40
N ASN A 166 -15.14 10.26 3.22
CA ASN A 166 -15.38 8.82 3.28
C ASN A 166 -16.00 8.30 1.98
N VAL A 167 -15.40 7.27 1.40
CA VAL A 167 -15.90 6.54 0.23
C VAL A 167 -16.13 5.10 0.65
N SER A 168 -17.34 4.59 0.52
CA SER A 168 -17.73 3.25 0.98
C SER A 168 -18.54 2.48 -0.05
N SER A 169 -18.25 1.19 -0.26
CA SER A 169 -19.07 0.34 -1.13
C SER A 169 -18.97 -1.16 -0.84
N SER A 170 -19.81 -1.97 -1.48
CA SER A 170 -19.69 -3.44 -1.45
C SER A 170 -18.79 -4.01 -2.58
N GLY A 171 -18.74 -3.36 -3.74
CA GLY A 171 -17.86 -3.74 -4.84
C GLY A 171 -16.51 -3.06 -4.69
N SER A 172 -16.29 -1.99 -5.47
CA SER A 172 -15.10 -1.15 -5.34
C SER A 172 -15.42 0.26 -4.86
N GLY A 173 -14.58 0.82 -3.99
CA GLY A 173 -14.76 2.19 -3.50
C GLY A 173 -14.52 3.17 -4.64
N ILE A 174 -13.35 3.07 -5.26
CA ILE A 174 -12.95 3.82 -6.44
C ILE A 174 -12.57 2.83 -7.54
N TYR A 175 -13.19 2.93 -8.71
CA TYR A 175 -12.92 2.08 -9.87
C TYR A 175 -12.54 2.93 -11.07
N VAL A 176 -11.31 2.79 -11.56
CA VAL A 176 -10.78 3.63 -12.65
C VAL A 176 -10.37 2.79 -13.87
N MET A 177 -10.89 3.14 -15.05
CA MET A 177 -10.61 2.45 -16.31
C MET A 177 -9.71 3.22 -17.26
N GLY A 178 -9.76 4.55 -17.24
CA GLY A 178 -8.96 5.34 -18.16
C GLY A 178 -7.48 5.29 -17.82
N ALA A 179 -6.63 5.35 -18.86
CA ALA A 179 -5.19 5.47 -18.69
C ALA A 179 -4.83 6.72 -17.88
N THR A 180 -3.58 6.87 -17.45
CA THR A 180 -3.05 8.13 -16.89
C THR A 180 -3.91 8.72 -15.74
N THR A 181 -4.63 7.86 -15.02
CA THR A 181 -5.51 8.28 -13.93
C THR A 181 -4.71 8.55 -12.67
N SER A 182 -5.09 9.58 -11.91
CA SER A 182 -4.57 9.86 -10.58
C SER A 182 -5.66 9.65 -9.52
N VAL A 183 -5.38 8.80 -8.53
CA VAL A 183 -6.18 8.66 -7.31
C VAL A 183 -5.31 9.08 -6.13
N THR A 184 -5.77 10.04 -5.34
CA THR A 184 -5.03 10.54 -4.16
C THR A 184 -5.90 10.48 -2.91
N VAL A 185 -5.38 9.87 -1.83
CA VAL A 185 -6.05 9.80 -0.53
C VAL A 185 -5.22 10.56 0.51
N ASN A 186 -5.79 11.63 1.05
CA ASN A 186 -5.21 12.49 2.07
C ASN A 186 -6.12 12.49 3.31
N ASN A 187 -5.74 11.73 4.34
CA ASN A 187 -6.45 11.67 5.63
C ASN A 187 -7.93 11.24 5.57
N GLY A 188 -8.43 10.81 4.40
CA GLY A 188 -9.77 10.27 4.22
C GLY A 188 -9.82 8.74 4.36
N ALA A 189 -11.00 8.18 4.15
CA ALA A 189 -11.23 6.74 4.12
C ALA A 189 -11.78 6.31 2.77
N VAL A 190 -11.18 5.27 2.18
CA VAL A 190 -11.76 4.52 1.06
C VAL A 190 -11.89 3.08 1.55
N THR A 191 -13.12 2.64 1.78
CA THR A 191 -13.41 1.30 2.29
C THR A 191 -14.31 0.58 1.31
N ALA A 192 -14.00 -0.66 0.96
CA ALA A 192 -14.91 -1.50 0.21
C ALA A 192 -14.99 -2.88 0.82
N LYS A 193 -16.06 -3.63 0.53
CA LYS A 193 -16.06 -5.07 0.80
C LYS A 193 -14.99 -5.72 -0.07
N ARG A 194 -15.09 -5.69 -1.40
CA ARG A 194 -14.10 -6.33 -2.27
C ARG A 194 -12.79 -5.55 -2.43
N ASP A 195 -12.75 -4.50 -3.25
CA ASP A 195 -11.50 -3.78 -3.59
C ASP A 195 -11.62 -2.28 -3.33
N ALA A 196 -10.87 -1.70 -2.39
CA ALA A 196 -11.10 -0.30 -2.03
C ALA A 196 -10.78 0.65 -3.20
N ILE A 197 -9.65 0.41 -3.87
CA ILE A 197 -9.26 1.10 -5.12
C ILE A 197 -8.93 0.05 -6.19
N THR A 198 -9.65 0.07 -7.30
CA THR A 198 -9.40 -0.78 -8.48
C THR A 198 -8.87 0.06 -9.64
N VAL A 199 -7.69 -0.29 -10.15
CA VAL A 199 -7.03 0.37 -11.27
C VAL A 199 -7.00 -0.56 -12.48
N ARG A 200 -7.61 -0.14 -13.60
CA ARG A 200 -7.60 -0.88 -14.87
C ARG A 200 -6.93 -0.13 -16.01
N GLY A 201 -6.66 1.16 -15.85
CA GLY A 201 -5.97 1.98 -16.85
C GLY A 201 -4.46 2.01 -16.64
N ALA A 202 -3.71 1.82 -17.72
CA ALA A 202 -2.25 1.87 -17.71
C ALA A 202 -1.72 3.28 -17.36
N ASN A 203 -0.46 3.36 -16.89
CA ASN A 203 0.23 4.60 -16.50
C ASN A 203 -0.47 5.40 -15.40
N SER A 204 -1.34 4.76 -14.61
CA SER A 204 -2.07 5.40 -13.53
C SER A 204 -1.20 5.51 -12.26
N VAL A 205 -1.56 6.45 -11.39
CA VAL A 205 -0.87 6.70 -10.12
C VAL A 205 -1.88 6.67 -8.99
N VAL A 206 -1.56 5.91 -7.94
CA VAL A 206 -2.30 5.92 -6.66
C VAL A 206 -1.38 6.45 -5.58
N ASN A 207 -1.79 7.54 -4.90
CA ASN A 207 -1.07 8.12 -3.78
C ASN A 207 -1.88 7.98 -2.50
N VAL A 208 -1.29 7.36 -1.48
CA VAL A 208 -1.84 7.30 -0.12
C VAL A 208 -0.90 8.09 0.79
N ASN A 209 -1.32 9.29 1.16
CA ASN A 209 -0.53 10.22 1.95
C ASN A 209 -0.96 10.26 3.43
N GLY A 210 -2.12 9.68 3.73
CA GLY A 210 -2.72 9.64 5.06
C GLY A 210 -4.09 8.96 4.99
N GLY A 211 -4.70 8.69 6.14
CA GLY A 211 -6.03 8.07 6.19
C GLY A 211 -5.98 6.55 6.01
N THR A 212 -7.06 5.96 5.48
CA THR A 212 -7.21 4.50 5.37
C THR A 212 -7.77 4.09 4.00
N VAL A 213 -7.15 3.09 3.39
CA VAL A 213 -7.62 2.39 2.20
C VAL A 213 -7.78 0.92 2.56
N SER A 214 -9.01 0.40 2.64
CA SER A 214 -9.26 -0.94 3.21
C SER A 214 -10.26 -1.76 2.44
N SER A 215 -9.89 -3.00 2.14
CA SER A 215 -10.83 -4.08 1.83
C SER A 215 -11.32 -4.76 3.11
N THR A 216 -12.54 -5.27 3.09
CA THR A 216 -13.20 -5.91 4.25
C THR A 216 -13.80 -7.29 3.96
N ASP A 217 -13.71 -7.78 2.73
CA ASP A 217 -14.15 -9.13 2.38
C ASP A 217 -13.31 -10.18 3.11
N ASN A 218 -13.93 -11.29 3.52
CA ASN A 218 -13.22 -12.36 4.20
C ASN A 218 -12.47 -13.29 3.24
N LEU A 219 -13.01 -13.47 2.03
CA LEU A 219 -12.56 -14.44 1.03
C LEU A 219 -11.59 -13.82 0.04
N VAL A 220 -11.98 -12.69 -0.58
CA VAL A 220 -11.20 -12.06 -1.65
C VAL A 220 -11.33 -10.56 -1.61
N GLY A 221 -10.20 -9.86 -1.53
CA GLY A 221 -10.22 -8.41 -1.61
C GLY A 221 -8.85 -7.75 -1.47
N SER A 222 -8.75 -6.54 -2.02
CA SER A 222 -7.54 -5.73 -1.93
C SER A 222 -7.79 -4.31 -1.44
N GLY A 223 -6.89 -3.78 -0.61
CA GLY A 223 -6.87 -2.33 -0.38
C GLY A 223 -6.68 -1.60 -1.72
N ILE A 224 -5.67 -2.00 -2.50
CA ILE A 224 -5.44 -1.52 -3.86
C ILE A 224 -5.28 -2.73 -4.79
N TYR A 225 -6.13 -2.84 -5.81
CA TYR A 225 -6.03 -3.85 -6.86
C TYR A 225 -5.66 -3.20 -8.20
N ILE A 226 -4.61 -3.72 -8.85
CA ILE A 226 -4.18 -3.32 -10.19
C ILE A 226 -4.45 -4.49 -11.14
N ALA A 227 -5.34 -4.29 -12.10
CA ALA A 227 -5.74 -5.32 -13.04
C ALA A 227 -4.69 -5.58 -14.12
N SER A 228 -4.78 -6.74 -14.78
CA SER A 228 -3.82 -7.19 -15.80
C SER A 228 -3.71 -6.29 -17.04
N ALA A 229 -4.72 -5.47 -17.31
CA ALA A 229 -4.70 -4.49 -18.39
C ALA A 229 -3.99 -3.17 -18.03
N ALA A 230 -3.61 -2.99 -16.75
CA ALA A 230 -3.09 -1.74 -16.21
C ALA A 230 -1.57 -1.78 -16.05
N ASP A 231 -0.85 -1.64 -17.15
CA ASP A 231 0.62 -1.62 -17.13
C ASP A 231 1.20 -0.31 -16.58
N ASN A 232 2.42 -0.38 -16.04
CA ASN A 232 3.20 0.77 -15.57
C ASN A 232 2.44 1.63 -14.52
N VAL A 233 1.66 0.98 -13.65
CA VAL A 233 0.98 1.65 -12.55
C VAL A 233 1.97 1.95 -11.42
N LYS A 234 1.85 3.15 -10.85
CA LYS A 234 2.64 3.56 -9.69
C LYS A 234 1.77 3.66 -8.45
N VAL A 235 2.20 3.05 -7.36
CA VAL A 235 1.57 3.19 -6.04
C VAL A 235 2.56 3.79 -5.07
N ASN A 236 2.23 4.95 -4.51
CA ASN A 236 3.04 5.62 -3.51
C ASN A 236 2.30 5.61 -2.17
N VAL A 237 2.91 5.04 -1.15
CA VAL A 237 2.40 5.09 0.23
C VAL A 237 3.40 5.88 1.06
N THR A 238 3.07 7.14 1.31
CA THR A 238 3.91 8.06 2.08
C THR A 238 3.44 8.20 3.53
N GLY A 239 2.17 7.88 3.79
CA GLY A 239 1.54 7.85 5.10
C GLY A 239 0.22 7.08 5.08
N GLY A 240 -0.47 7.04 6.22
CA GLY A 240 -1.76 6.35 6.35
C GLY A 240 -1.66 4.83 6.36
N ASN A 241 -2.78 4.18 6.04
CA ASN A 241 -2.97 2.75 6.16
C ASN A 241 -3.54 2.14 4.88
N VAL A 242 -2.96 1.04 4.41
CA VAL A 242 -3.51 0.22 3.33
C VAL A 242 -3.70 -1.21 3.83
N TYR A 243 -4.96 -1.67 3.90
CA TYR A 243 -5.34 -2.91 4.57
C TYR A 243 -6.22 -3.83 3.72
N ALA A 244 -6.12 -5.12 4.00
CA ALA A 244 -7.20 -6.08 3.78
C ALA A 244 -7.40 -6.90 5.05
N THR A 245 -8.64 -6.99 5.53
CA THR A 245 -8.93 -7.60 6.83
C THR A 245 -9.18 -9.10 6.76
N GLY A 246 -9.57 -9.62 5.58
CA GLY A 246 -9.85 -11.04 5.38
C GLY A 246 -8.61 -11.92 5.49
N VAL A 247 -8.86 -13.21 5.71
CA VAL A 247 -7.81 -14.21 6.04
C VAL A 247 -7.46 -15.14 4.88
N GLU A 248 -8.27 -15.17 3.82
CA GLU A 248 -8.02 -16.00 2.64
C GLU A 248 -7.22 -15.24 1.57
N SER A 249 -7.77 -15.03 0.37
CA SER A 249 -7.12 -14.39 -0.77
C SER A 249 -7.18 -12.86 -0.68
N ASN A 250 -6.65 -12.33 0.42
CA ASN A 250 -6.69 -10.91 0.77
C ASN A 250 -5.31 -10.27 0.75
N HIS A 251 -5.24 -9.05 0.19
CA HIS A 251 -3.99 -8.33 -0.03
C HIS A 251 -4.13 -6.87 0.37
N ALA A 252 -3.12 -6.26 0.99
CA ALA A 252 -3.14 -4.80 1.09
C ALA A 252 -3.00 -4.19 -0.32
N ILE A 253 -2.08 -4.72 -1.12
CA ILE A 253 -1.86 -4.33 -2.51
C ILE A 253 -1.68 -5.58 -3.37
N CYS A 254 -2.46 -5.71 -4.44
CA CYS A 254 -2.33 -6.79 -5.43
C CYS A 254 -2.17 -6.20 -6.82
N SER A 255 -1.21 -6.73 -7.60
CA SER A 255 -0.95 -6.26 -8.95
C SER A 255 -0.81 -7.39 -9.97
N ASP A 256 -1.65 -7.32 -10.99
CA ASP A 256 -1.62 -8.15 -12.19
C ASP A 256 -1.05 -7.41 -13.41
N GLY A 257 -0.84 -6.10 -13.31
CA GLY A 257 -0.29 -5.26 -14.39
C GLY A 257 1.23 -5.32 -14.44
N LEU A 258 1.79 -5.35 -15.66
CA LEU A 258 3.24 -5.42 -15.89
C LEU A 258 3.92 -4.10 -15.49
N TYR A 259 5.20 -4.19 -15.13
CA TYR A 259 6.04 -3.01 -14.84
C TYR A 259 5.52 -2.12 -13.71
N SER A 260 4.70 -2.68 -12.81
CA SER A 260 4.12 -1.92 -11.71
C SER A 260 5.20 -1.57 -10.69
N ARG A 261 5.15 -0.33 -10.19
CA ARG A 261 6.14 0.20 -9.24
C ARG A 261 5.49 0.68 -7.96
N LEU A 262 5.92 0.09 -6.85
CA LEU A 262 5.47 0.45 -5.50
C LEU A 262 6.59 1.17 -4.76
N GLU A 263 6.29 2.34 -4.23
CA GLU A 263 7.20 3.11 -3.38
C GLU A 263 6.55 3.36 -2.01
N LEU A 264 7.02 2.62 -1.00
CA LEU A 264 6.50 2.59 0.35
C LEU A 264 7.49 3.32 1.26
N SER A 265 7.20 4.56 1.65
CA SER A 265 8.10 5.39 2.46
C SER A 265 7.60 5.70 3.87
N GLY A 266 6.32 5.46 4.14
CA GLY A 266 5.70 5.61 5.45
C GLY A 266 4.40 4.82 5.54
N GLY A 267 3.65 5.02 6.63
CA GLY A 267 2.37 4.34 6.84
C GLY A 267 2.48 2.85 7.17
N THR A 268 1.31 2.21 7.28
CA THR A 268 1.19 0.77 7.53
C THR A 268 0.47 0.07 6.38
N ILE A 269 1.11 -0.95 5.82
CA ILE A 269 0.58 -1.81 4.76
C ILE A 269 0.42 -3.20 5.37
N LYS A 270 -0.81 -3.70 5.54
CA LYS A 270 -1.06 -4.93 6.30
C LYS A 270 -2.14 -5.82 5.69
N SER A 271 -1.90 -7.12 5.69
CA SER A 271 -2.91 -8.14 5.40
C SER A 271 -2.89 -9.24 6.47
N ASN A 272 -3.99 -10.00 6.54
CA ASN A 272 -4.08 -11.28 7.23
C ASN A 272 -4.20 -12.46 6.27
N GLY A 273 -4.11 -12.21 4.95
CA GLY A 273 -4.35 -13.19 3.91
C GLY A 273 -3.26 -14.26 3.80
N SER A 274 -3.61 -15.37 3.13
CA SER A 274 -2.77 -16.56 2.97
C SER A 274 -1.75 -16.48 1.83
N TYR A 275 -1.74 -15.39 1.06
CA TYR A 275 -0.83 -15.18 -0.07
C TYR A 275 0.19 -14.08 0.24
N GLY A 276 0.11 -12.90 -0.41
CA GLY A 276 0.99 -11.76 -0.14
C GLY A 276 0.24 -10.57 0.45
N THR A 277 0.82 -9.84 1.40
CA THR A 277 0.34 -8.50 1.75
C THR A 277 0.50 -7.53 0.57
N VAL A 278 1.67 -7.57 -0.06
CA VAL A 278 1.98 -6.97 -1.36
C VAL A 278 2.24 -8.12 -2.32
N TYR A 279 1.29 -8.37 -3.22
CA TYR A 279 1.36 -9.48 -4.17
C TYR A 279 1.50 -8.97 -5.60
N MET A 280 2.71 -9.10 -6.17
CA MET A 280 3.02 -8.71 -7.53
C MET A 280 3.01 -9.96 -8.43
N ARG A 281 1.85 -10.26 -9.04
CA ARG A 281 1.67 -11.47 -9.87
C ARG A 281 2.29 -11.33 -11.26
N ALA A 282 2.40 -10.10 -11.76
CA ALA A 282 3.06 -9.80 -13.02
C ALA A 282 4.57 -9.63 -12.86
N SER A 283 5.32 -9.95 -13.93
CA SER A 283 6.78 -9.81 -13.96
C SER A 283 7.23 -8.35 -14.02
N ASP A 284 8.55 -8.15 -13.85
CA ASP A 284 9.24 -6.87 -14.08
C ASP A 284 8.71 -5.72 -13.19
N SER A 285 8.08 -6.08 -12.08
CA SER A 285 7.62 -5.15 -11.07
C SER A 285 8.74 -4.81 -10.08
N ASN A 286 8.65 -3.64 -9.46
CA ASN A 286 9.63 -3.18 -8.48
C ASN A 286 8.93 -2.68 -7.22
N VAL A 287 9.40 -3.15 -6.06
CA VAL A 287 8.92 -2.70 -4.75
C VAL A 287 10.07 -2.07 -3.97
N ILE A 288 9.89 -0.82 -3.55
CA ILE A 288 10.86 -0.10 -2.72
C ILE A 288 10.23 0.17 -1.35
N VAL A 289 10.86 -0.36 -0.30
CA VAL A 289 10.54 -0.04 1.10
C VAL A 289 11.61 0.89 1.63
N ARG A 290 11.22 2.07 2.13
CA ARG A 290 12.14 3.07 2.69
C ARG A 290 11.49 3.85 3.83
N GLY A 291 12.24 4.78 4.43
CA GLY A 291 11.72 5.67 5.47
C GLY A 291 11.22 4.88 6.68
N THR A 292 9.95 5.09 7.05
CA THR A 292 9.30 4.46 8.22
C THR A 292 8.19 3.50 7.84
N ALA A 293 8.10 3.09 6.57
CA ALA A 293 7.06 2.17 6.11
C ALA A 293 7.06 0.86 6.91
N LYS A 294 5.86 0.40 7.28
CA LYS A 294 5.64 -0.88 7.97
C LYS A 294 4.82 -1.78 7.06
N VAL A 295 5.40 -2.87 6.57
CA VAL A 295 4.73 -3.84 5.70
C VAL A 295 4.63 -5.17 6.43
N GLU A 296 3.43 -5.68 6.65
CA GLU A 296 3.21 -6.83 7.53
C GLU A 296 2.18 -7.82 7.01
N ASN A 297 2.41 -9.10 7.30
CA ASN A 297 1.39 -10.14 7.18
C ASN A 297 1.28 -10.87 8.52
N SER A 298 0.11 -10.80 9.15
CA SER A 298 -0.19 -11.56 10.39
C SER A 298 -0.80 -12.94 10.13
N GLY A 299 -1.20 -13.22 8.90
CA GLY A 299 -1.72 -14.51 8.47
C GLY A 299 -0.62 -15.52 8.14
N PRO A 300 -0.97 -16.59 7.41
CA PRO A 300 -0.01 -17.60 6.96
C PRO A 300 0.79 -17.17 5.73
N GLY A 301 0.38 -16.09 5.04
CA GLY A 301 1.01 -15.64 3.80
C GLY A 301 2.36 -14.93 3.97
N ASP A 302 3.03 -14.76 2.84
CA ASP A 302 4.19 -13.90 2.65
C ASP A 302 3.81 -12.41 2.80
N VAL A 303 4.81 -11.54 2.98
CA VAL A 303 4.56 -10.09 3.06
C VAL A 303 4.72 -9.42 1.70
N ILE A 304 5.90 -9.54 1.07
CA ILE A 304 6.15 -9.04 -0.29
C ILE A 304 6.52 -10.24 -1.15
N THR A 305 5.66 -10.60 -2.11
CA THR A 305 5.84 -11.80 -2.93
C THR A 305 5.45 -11.58 -4.39
N GLY A 306 6.15 -12.26 -5.31
CA GLY A 306 5.94 -12.09 -6.75
C GLY A 306 7.01 -12.75 -7.62
N SER A 307 6.66 -13.08 -8.85
CA SER A 307 7.56 -13.71 -9.83
C SER A 307 8.32 -12.67 -10.64
N GLY A 308 9.64 -12.82 -10.78
CA GLY A 308 10.43 -11.94 -11.64
C GLY A 308 10.51 -10.48 -11.16
N MET A 309 10.13 -10.21 -9.91
CA MET A 309 10.18 -8.85 -9.35
C MET A 309 11.49 -8.57 -8.60
N GLU A 310 11.81 -7.28 -8.49
CA GLU A 310 12.88 -6.80 -7.64
C GLU A 310 12.34 -6.10 -6.39
N VAL A 311 12.95 -6.39 -5.24
CA VAL A 311 12.62 -5.73 -3.98
C VAL A 311 13.84 -5.02 -3.42
N SER A 312 13.67 -3.75 -3.04
CA SER A 312 14.70 -2.94 -2.39
C SER A 312 14.23 -2.48 -1.01
N VAL A 313 14.86 -2.96 0.06
CA VAL A 313 14.62 -2.51 1.44
C VAL A 313 15.74 -1.58 1.87
N LYS A 314 15.42 -0.28 1.92
CA LYS A 314 16.35 0.82 2.23
C LYS A 314 16.09 1.45 3.60
N GLY A 315 14.99 1.06 4.24
CA GLY A 315 14.47 1.59 5.51
C GLY A 315 13.18 0.86 5.89
N GLY A 316 12.52 1.29 6.96
CA GLY A 316 11.26 0.70 7.41
C GLY A 316 11.40 -0.73 7.93
N SER A 317 10.27 -1.43 7.97
CA SER A 317 10.17 -2.82 8.43
C SER A 317 9.27 -3.65 7.51
N VAL A 318 9.71 -4.87 7.22
CA VAL A 318 8.96 -5.91 6.52
C VAL A 318 8.90 -7.12 7.45
N TYR A 319 7.71 -7.48 7.92
CA TYR A 319 7.54 -8.51 8.95
C TYR A 319 6.47 -9.55 8.60
N ALA A 320 6.88 -10.81 8.52
CA ALA A 320 5.98 -11.94 8.38
C ALA A 320 5.79 -12.64 9.72
N ALA A 321 4.54 -12.84 10.16
CA ALA A 321 4.28 -13.64 11.35
C ALA A 321 4.60 -15.12 11.11
N ASN A 322 4.13 -15.68 9.99
CA ASN A 322 4.26 -17.12 9.69
C ASN A 322 4.95 -17.41 8.34
N GLY A 323 4.68 -16.59 7.31
CA GLY A 323 5.24 -16.76 5.96
C GLY A 323 6.63 -16.16 5.77
N THR A 324 7.03 -15.97 4.51
CA THR A 324 8.28 -15.29 4.15
C THR A 324 8.11 -13.78 4.10
N ALA A 325 9.02 -13.01 4.71
CA ALA A 325 8.89 -11.55 4.69
C ALA A 325 9.15 -10.97 3.29
N VAL A 326 10.15 -11.48 2.55
CA VAL A 326 10.35 -11.10 1.15
C VAL A 326 10.66 -12.32 0.30
N ARG A 327 9.83 -12.61 -0.71
CA ARG A 327 10.06 -13.64 -1.72
C ARG A 327 10.08 -13.01 -3.11
N ALA A 328 11.25 -12.92 -3.75
CA ALA A 328 11.40 -12.21 -5.02
C ALA A 328 12.44 -12.86 -5.95
N PHE A 329 12.63 -12.31 -7.15
CA PHE A 329 13.78 -12.71 -7.97
C PHE A 329 15.07 -12.12 -7.40
N SER A 330 15.10 -10.81 -7.18
CA SER A 330 16.26 -10.11 -6.62
C SER A 330 15.85 -9.30 -5.41
N VAL A 331 16.59 -9.43 -4.30
CA VAL A 331 16.36 -8.65 -3.08
C VAL A 331 17.62 -7.90 -2.71
N ASN A 332 17.49 -6.58 -2.56
CA ASN A 332 18.56 -5.69 -2.12
C ASN A 332 18.20 -5.08 -0.77
N VAL A 333 19.01 -5.32 0.25
CA VAL A 333 18.83 -4.73 1.58
C VAL A 333 20.00 -3.80 1.86
N SER A 334 19.72 -2.51 2.01
CA SER A 334 20.71 -1.48 2.37
C SER A 334 20.36 -0.74 3.66
N GLY A 335 19.17 -0.99 4.22
CA GLY A 335 18.70 -0.44 5.49
C GLY A 335 17.42 -1.15 5.94
N GLY A 336 16.81 -0.68 7.02
CA GLY A 336 15.56 -1.26 7.55
C GLY A 336 15.72 -2.66 8.13
N THR A 337 14.58 -3.32 8.39
CA THR A 337 14.52 -4.69 8.91
C THR A 337 13.63 -5.56 8.03
N VAL A 338 14.12 -6.74 7.66
CA VAL A 338 13.35 -7.82 7.04
C VAL A 338 13.33 -8.98 8.04
N SER A 339 12.15 -9.42 8.48
CA SER A 339 12.07 -10.42 9.54
C SER A 339 10.88 -11.37 9.43
N ALA A 340 11.11 -12.64 9.77
CA ALA A 340 10.07 -13.66 9.86
C ALA A 340 10.01 -14.26 11.27
N GLY A 341 8.79 -14.37 11.82
CA GLY A 341 8.51 -14.97 13.13
C GLY A 341 8.21 -16.47 13.08
N GLY A 342 7.95 -17.02 11.90
CA GLY A 342 7.50 -18.40 11.70
C GLY A 342 8.63 -19.36 11.33
N ALA A 343 8.24 -20.47 10.70
CA ALA A 343 9.16 -21.49 10.21
C ALA A 343 9.74 -21.19 8.82
N GLU A 344 9.17 -20.22 8.10
CA GLU A 344 9.63 -19.79 6.79
C GLU A 344 10.83 -18.84 6.87
N ALA A 345 11.51 -18.67 5.73
CA ALA A 345 12.67 -17.80 5.66
C ALA A 345 12.29 -16.32 5.83
N ALA A 346 13.17 -15.48 6.37
CA ALA A 346 12.93 -14.03 6.35
C ALA A 346 13.04 -13.49 4.91
N LEU A 347 14.02 -13.96 4.14
CA LEU A 347 14.26 -13.56 2.76
C LEU A 347 14.48 -14.80 1.88
N ALA A 348 13.67 -14.94 0.83
CA ALA A 348 13.83 -15.96 -0.20
C ALA A 348 14.02 -15.31 -1.59
N ALA A 349 15.12 -15.63 -2.29
CA ALA A 349 15.40 -15.00 -3.59
C ALA A 349 16.23 -15.87 -4.55
N MET A 350 16.36 -15.45 -5.81
CA MET A 350 17.44 -15.93 -6.69
C MET A 350 18.76 -15.28 -6.27
N THR A 351 18.72 -13.97 -6.04
CA THR A 351 19.87 -13.18 -5.62
C THR A 351 19.51 -12.32 -4.42
N ALA A 352 20.34 -12.38 -3.36
CA ALA A 352 20.24 -11.56 -2.18
C ALA A 352 21.50 -10.71 -2.00
N ASN A 353 21.37 -9.39 -2.04
CA ASN A 353 22.47 -8.45 -1.83
C ASN A 353 22.24 -7.65 -0.55
N ILE A 354 23.09 -7.84 0.46
CA ILE A 354 22.97 -7.19 1.77
C ILE A 354 24.14 -6.23 1.95
N SER A 355 23.85 -4.94 1.91
CA SER A 355 24.86 -3.87 2.11
C SER A 355 24.69 -3.12 3.44
N GLY A 356 23.57 -3.35 4.13
CA GLY A 356 23.20 -2.74 5.40
C GLY A 356 21.89 -3.32 5.93
N GLY A 357 21.33 -2.72 6.98
CA GLY A 357 20.06 -3.18 7.58
C GLY A 357 20.18 -4.49 8.37
N ARG A 358 19.02 -5.09 8.65
CA ARG A 358 18.88 -6.35 9.39
C ARG A 358 17.99 -7.33 8.63
N VAL A 359 18.45 -8.57 8.46
CA VAL A 359 17.66 -9.70 7.98
C VAL A 359 17.62 -10.76 9.09
N GLU A 360 16.44 -11.08 9.60
CA GLU A 360 16.31 -11.92 10.79
C GLU A 360 15.20 -12.96 10.70
N ALA A 361 15.57 -14.23 10.89
CA ALA A 361 14.62 -15.26 11.27
C ALA A 361 14.50 -15.31 12.80
N ALA A 362 13.44 -14.71 13.32
CA ALA A 362 13.11 -14.72 14.74
C ALA A 362 12.41 -16.02 15.17
N GLY A 363 11.81 -16.74 14.23
CA GLY A 363 11.22 -18.05 14.43
C GLY A 363 12.20 -19.21 14.22
N SER A 364 11.68 -20.31 13.67
CA SER A 364 12.46 -21.51 13.40
C SER A 364 13.05 -21.60 11.99
N GLY A 365 12.73 -20.65 11.11
CA GLY A 365 13.23 -20.62 9.72
C GLY A 365 14.65 -20.09 9.56
N ASP A 366 15.07 -19.97 8.29
CA ASP A 366 16.35 -19.41 7.88
C ASP A 366 16.27 -17.88 7.70
N ALA A 367 17.36 -17.15 7.93
CA ALA A 367 17.33 -15.71 7.65
C ALA A 367 17.32 -15.43 6.14
N ILE A 368 18.14 -16.17 5.38
CA ILE A 368 18.23 -16.05 3.92
C ILE A 368 18.21 -17.45 3.29
N THR A 369 17.32 -17.66 2.31
CA THR A 369 17.33 -18.80 1.40
C THR A 369 17.49 -18.29 -0.04
N SER A 370 18.64 -18.53 -0.68
CA SER A 370 18.91 -17.97 -2.01
C SER A 370 19.84 -18.84 -2.87
N GLN A 371 19.94 -18.58 -4.18
CA GLN A 371 21.01 -19.20 -4.99
C GLN A 371 22.32 -18.41 -4.90
N THR A 372 22.24 -17.08 -4.94
CA THR A 372 23.40 -16.19 -4.79
C THR A 372 23.19 -15.26 -3.61
N VAL A 373 24.21 -15.15 -2.75
CA VAL A 373 24.21 -14.27 -1.58
C VAL A 373 25.49 -13.45 -1.56
N ASP A 374 25.36 -12.12 -1.50
CA ASP A 374 26.47 -11.18 -1.36
C ASP A 374 26.23 -10.25 -0.17
N ILE A 375 27.00 -10.44 0.91
CA ILE A 375 26.91 -9.68 2.16
C ILE A 375 28.13 -8.75 2.28
N LYS A 376 27.86 -7.46 2.14
CA LYS A 376 28.80 -6.32 2.22
C LYS A 376 28.57 -5.44 3.45
N GLY A 377 27.61 -5.77 4.29
CA GLY A 377 27.29 -5.05 5.53
C GLY A 377 26.01 -5.54 6.18
N GLY A 378 25.60 -4.90 7.27
CA GLY A 378 24.36 -5.22 8.00
C GLY A 378 24.48 -6.42 8.95
N ILE A 379 23.32 -6.87 9.43
CA ILE A 379 23.16 -8.03 10.32
C ILE A 379 22.29 -9.06 9.62
N VAL A 380 22.76 -10.31 9.58
CA VAL A 380 21.97 -11.47 9.12
C VAL A 380 21.95 -12.49 10.25
N SER A 381 20.78 -12.82 10.78
CA SER A 381 20.68 -13.68 11.97
C SER A 381 19.52 -14.66 11.95
N ALA A 382 19.75 -15.90 12.38
CA ALA A 382 18.69 -16.89 12.57
C ALA A 382 18.74 -17.48 13.99
N ARG A 383 17.57 -17.72 14.60
CA ARG A 383 17.47 -18.28 15.96
C ARG A 383 17.51 -19.80 16.04
N SER A 384 16.97 -20.49 15.03
CA SER A 384 16.98 -21.96 15.00
C SER A 384 17.42 -22.52 13.65
N GLY A 385 17.12 -21.83 12.54
CA GLY A 385 17.62 -22.16 11.21
C GLY A 385 19.01 -21.58 10.93
N PHE A 386 19.38 -21.59 9.65
CA PHE A 386 20.65 -21.05 9.17
C PHE A 386 20.54 -19.54 8.95
N ALA A 387 21.63 -18.82 9.18
CA ALA A 387 21.70 -17.42 8.76
C ALA A 387 21.67 -17.34 7.23
N VAL A 388 22.32 -18.29 6.54
CA VAL A 388 22.29 -18.42 5.10
C VAL A 388 22.14 -19.89 4.71
N GLN A 389 21.12 -20.20 3.94
CA GLN A 389 20.99 -21.45 3.22
C GLN A 389 21.00 -21.17 1.71
N ILE A 390 21.84 -21.91 0.98
CA ILE A 390 21.76 -21.95 -0.48
C ILE A 390 21.33 -23.33 -0.97
N GLY A 391 20.58 -23.36 -2.08
CA GLY A 391 20.23 -24.59 -2.78
C GLY A 391 20.97 -24.71 -4.11
N GLY A 392 21.43 -25.91 -4.46
CA GLY A 392 22.06 -26.16 -5.76
C GLY A 392 23.49 -25.62 -5.89
N ALA A 393 23.93 -25.32 -7.13
CA ALA A 393 25.28 -24.82 -7.44
C ALA A 393 25.48 -23.31 -7.15
N GLY A 394 24.90 -22.83 -6.05
CA GLY A 394 24.89 -21.42 -5.65
C GLY A 394 26.24 -20.90 -5.12
N SER A 395 26.27 -19.62 -4.74
CA SER A 395 27.46 -18.98 -4.14
C SER A 395 27.11 -18.06 -2.97
N VAL A 396 28.01 -18.01 -1.99
CA VAL A 396 27.92 -17.13 -0.81
C VAL A 396 29.22 -16.35 -0.70
N LYS A 397 29.11 -15.01 -0.71
CA LYS A 397 30.21 -14.07 -0.49
C LYS A 397 29.90 -13.18 0.71
N ILE A 398 30.82 -13.10 1.65
CA ILE A 398 30.67 -12.30 2.87
C ILE A 398 31.95 -11.49 3.05
N GLY A 399 31.90 -10.21 2.66
CA GLY A 399 33.04 -9.29 2.75
C GLY A 399 33.03 -8.40 4.01
N ASN A 400 31.85 -8.20 4.60
CA ASN A 400 31.66 -7.37 5.80
C ASN A 400 30.29 -7.69 6.46
N GLY A 401 30.01 -7.10 7.63
CA GLY A 401 28.76 -7.32 8.38
C GLY A 401 28.87 -8.40 9.46
N PHE A 402 27.76 -8.67 10.15
CA PHE A 402 27.64 -9.68 11.21
C PHE A 402 26.63 -10.76 10.81
N VAL A 403 27.10 -12.00 10.68
CA VAL A 403 26.29 -13.16 10.29
C VAL A 403 26.26 -14.13 11.45
N PHE A 404 25.08 -14.48 11.94
CA PHE A 404 24.92 -15.20 13.20
C PHE A 404 23.85 -16.28 13.14
N ALA A 405 24.16 -17.46 13.67
CA ALA A 405 23.14 -18.48 13.93
C ALA A 405 23.45 -19.28 15.19
N PHE A 406 22.42 -19.94 15.70
CA PHE A 406 22.54 -20.95 16.73
C PHE A 406 22.99 -22.27 16.08
N GLY A 407 23.85 -23.01 16.78
CA GLY A 407 24.42 -24.25 16.26
C GLY A 407 24.44 -25.38 17.28
N THR A 408 24.61 -26.61 16.77
CA THR A 408 24.83 -27.81 17.59
C THR A 408 26.30 -28.05 17.89
N SER A 409 27.19 -27.34 17.20
CA SER A 409 28.63 -27.37 17.42
C SER A 409 29.23 -25.98 17.21
N ASN A 410 30.51 -25.84 17.53
CA ASN A 410 31.28 -24.62 17.31
C ASN A 410 31.70 -24.41 15.85
N ALA A 411 31.25 -25.26 14.93
CA ALA A 411 31.59 -25.14 13.52
C ALA A 411 30.70 -24.11 12.82
N ILE A 412 31.29 -23.17 12.08
CA ILE A 412 30.53 -22.18 11.28
C ILE A 412 29.75 -22.87 10.17
N ILE A 413 30.37 -23.87 9.54
CA ILE A 413 29.74 -24.72 8.53
C ILE A 413 29.53 -26.08 9.18
N PRO A 414 28.32 -26.68 9.13
CA PRO A 414 27.14 -26.19 8.43
C PRO A 414 26.20 -25.30 9.28
N ASN A 415 26.54 -24.95 10.53
CA ASN A 415 25.56 -24.38 11.48
C ASN A 415 25.07 -22.96 11.14
N VAL A 416 25.91 -22.09 10.58
CA VAL A 416 25.55 -20.70 10.24
C VAL A 416 25.25 -20.57 8.75
N ILE A 417 26.07 -21.23 7.94
CA ILE A 417 25.98 -21.22 6.49
C ILE A 417 25.85 -22.66 6.03
N LYS A 418 24.74 -22.97 5.38
CA LYS A 418 24.49 -24.26 4.75
C LYS A 418 24.62 -24.13 3.24
N MET A 419 25.52 -24.92 2.67
CA MET A 419 25.77 -25.03 1.23
C MET A 419 25.76 -26.50 0.83
N ASP A 420 25.19 -26.80 -0.34
CA ASP A 420 25.26 -28.13 -0.94
C ASP A 420 26.64 -28.37 -1.62
N PHE A 421 26.95 -29.63 -1.94
CA PHE A 421 28.05 -30.04 -2.84
C PHE A 421 29.51 -29.74 -2.42
N ASN A 422 29.83 -29.74 -1.12
CA ASN A 422 31.17 -29.38 -0.61
C ASN A 422 31.62 -27.95 -0.99
N ALA A 423 30.71 -27.10 -1.49
CA ALA A 423 31.01 -25.71 -1.78
C ALA A 423 31.36 -24.99 -0.47
N GLN A 424 32.31 -24.05 -0.55
CA GLN A 424 32.75 -23.25 0.58
C GLN A 424 32.35 -21.79 0.35
N PRO A 425 31.88 -21.09 1.39
CA PRO A 425 31.57 -19.67 1.28
C PRO A 425 32.88 -18.88 1.17
N GLU A 426 32.87 -17.81 0.38
CA GLU A 426 33.95 -16.84 0.33
C GLU A 426 33.79 -15.84 1.48
N ILE A 427 34.46 -16.10 2.61
CA ILE A 427 34.48 -15.19 3.77
C ILE A 427 35.77 -14.37 3.73
N SER A 428 35.65 -13.06 3.50
CA SER A 428 36.79 -12.16 3.32
C SER A 428 36.59 -10.82 4.04
N GLY A 429 37.57 -9.92 3.91
CA GLY A 429 37.51 -8.57 4.47
C GLY A 429 37.30 -8.55 5.99
N ASN A 430 36.36 -7.72 6.44
CA ASN A 430 36.05 -7.50 7.86
C ASN A 430 34.80 -8.28 8.32
N ALA A 431 34.34 -9.27 7.54
CA ALA A 431 33.18 -10.07 7.90
C ALA A 431 33.37 -10.81 9.23
N VAL A 432 32.35 -10.73 10.11
CA VAL A 432 32.26 -11.57 11.30
C VAL A 432 31.13 -12.57 11.11
N VAL A 433 31.49 -13.86 11.09
CA VAL A 433 30.54 -14.96 11.06
C VAL A 433 30.66 -15.70 12.38
N CYS A 434 29.58 -15.75 13.16
CA CYS A 434 29.55 -16.23 14.52
C CYS A 434 28.51 -17.36 14.68
N VAL A 435 28.91 -18.43 15.35
CA VAL A 435 28.01 -19.48 15.82
C VAL A 435 27.94 -19.43 17.34
N TRP A 436 26.73 -19.58 17.88
CA TRP A 436 26.54 -19.88 19.30
C TRP A 436 26.08 -21.32 19.45
N SER A 437 26.92 -22.16 20.07
CA SER A 437 26.52 -23.50 20.50
C SER A 437 25.63 -23.37 21.74
N ASN A 438 24.32 -23.19 21.51
CA ASN A 438 23.38 -22.87 22.58
C ASN A 438 23.20 -24.07 23.53
N PRO A 439 23.57 -23.95 24.82
CA PRO A 439 23.45 -25.04 25.78
C PRO A 439 22.01 -25.34 26.18
N GLY A 440 21.03 -24.52 25.74
CA GLY A 440 19.64 -24.58 26.19
C GLY A 440 19.42 -23.88 27.54
N GLY A 441 18.15 -23.75 27.94
CA GLY A 441 17.77 -23.16 29.23
C GLY A 441 17.95 -21.63 29.30
N LYS A 442 18.27 -21.13 30.49
CA LYS A 442 18.61 -19.72 30.77
C LYS A 442 20.11 -19.59 31.04
N PRO A 443 20.96 -19.57 30.00
CA PRO A 443 22.39 -19.62 30.18
C PRO A 443 22.92 -18.34 30.82
N VAL A 444 23.92 -18.52 31.68
CA VAL A 444 24.67 -17.44 32.35
C VAL A 444 26.09 -17.46 31.80
N PHE A 445 26.58 -16.32 31.34
CA PHE A 445 27.96 -16.18 30.84
C PHE A 445 28.68 -15.05 31.56
N THR A 446 30.01 -15.12 31.59
CA THR A 446 30.87 -14.08 32.14
C THR A 446 31.20 -13.05 31.06
N GLU A 447 31.07 -11.76 31.37
CA GLU A 447 31.45 -10.64 30.49
C GLU A 447 32.88 -10.83 29.95
N GLY A 448 33.05 -10.59 28.66
CA GLY A 448 34.35 -10.69 27.98
C GLY A 448 34.78 -12.11 27.60
N THR A 449 34.02 -13.15 27.96
CA THR A 449 34.32 -14.53 27.57
C THR A 449 33.71 -14.91 26.22
N SER A 450 34.34 -15.82 25.50
CA SER A 450 33.81 -16.43 24.26
C SER A 450 33.17 -17.80 24.51
N THR A 451 32.73 -18.08 25.73
CA THR A 451 32.19 -19.38 26.12
C THR A 451 31.03 -19.78 25.21
N ASN A 452 31.13 -20.94 24.55
CA ASN A 452 30.16 -21.45 23.55
C ASN A 452 29.99 -20.57 22.29
N LEU A 453 30.81 -19.53 22.12
CA LEU A 453 30.87 -18.74 20.90
C LEU A 453 32.05 -19.20 20.06
N SER A 454 31.87 -19.20 18.74
CA SER A 454 32.95 -19.42 17.80
C SER A 454 32.75 -18.53 16.59
N ALA A 455 33.85 -18.00 16.06
CA ALA A 455 33.81 -17.09 14.92
C ALA A 455 34.89 -17.41 13.89
N ASN A 456 34.74 -16.85 12.68
CA ASN A 456 35.71 -17.01 11.61
C ASN A 456 37.07 -16.42 11.99
N SER A 457 38.14 -16.92 11.36
CA SER A 457 39.52 -16.53 11.68
C SER A 457 39.71 -15.01 11.68
N GLY A 458 40.41 -14.51 12.70
CA GLY A 458 40.69 -13.09 12.93
C GLY A 458 39.52 -12.28 13.51
N SER A 459 38.38 -12.90 13.80
CA SER A 459 37.26 -12.27 14.49
C SER A 459 37.33 -12.48 16.00
N SER A 460 36.94 -11.47 16.76
CA SER A 460 36.68 -11.55 18.20
C SER A 460 35.18 -11.52 18.45
N VAL A 461 34.66 -12.48 19.20
CA VAL A 461 33.26 -12.51 19.67
C VAL A 461 33.25 -12.87 21.16
N VAL A 462 32.61 -12.03 21.97
CA VAL A 462 32.54 -12.20 23.41
C VAL A 462 31.16 -11.85 23.94
N TRP A 463 30.76 -12.48 25.04
CA TRP A 463 29.58 -12.09 25.81
C TRP A 463 29.78 -10.69 26.37
N ALA A 464 28.77 -9.86 26.18
CA ALA A 464 28.81 -8.47 26.56
C ALA A 464 27.45 -7.95 27.05
N GLN A 465 27.47 -7.01 27.98
CA GLN A 465 26.32 -6.19 28.34
C GLN A 465 26.51 -4.76 27.84
N GLU A 466 25.60 -4.29 26.98
CA GLU A 466 25.59 -2.92 26.46
C GLU A 466 24.18 -2.34 26.53
N GLY A 467 24.04 -1.12 27.07
CA GLY A 467 22.74 -0.47 27.18
C GLY A 467 21.70 -1.25 28.00
N GLY A 468 22.14 -2.09 28.94
CA GLY A 468 21.26 -2.95 29.74
C GLY A 468 20.77 -4.23 29.03
N GLN A 469 21.23 -4.49 27.80
CA GLN A 469 20.93 -5.73 27.08
C GLN A 469 22.13 -6.68 27.14
N ALA A 470 21.87 -7.96 27.40
CA ALA A 470 22.85 -9.02 27.23
C ALA A 470 22.97 -9.40 25.75
N GLY A 471 24.18 -9.74 25.30
CA GLY A 471 24.41 -10.08 23.90
C GLY A 471 25.86 -10.40 23.58
N ILE A 472 26.18 -10.30 22.29
CA ILE A 472 27.50 -10.59 21.75
C ILE A 472 28.13 -9.30 21.25
N ARG A 473 29.28 -8.94 21.82
CA ARG A 473 30.17 -7.92 21.23
C ARG A 473 31.05 -8.60 20.20
N TYR A 474 31.12 -8.04 19.01
CA TYR A 474 31.91 -8.58 17.90
C TYR A 474 32.87 -7.55 17.33
N GLN A 475 34.02 -8.01 16.83
CA GLN A 475 35.00 -7.15 16.19
C GLN A 475 35.90 -7.92 15.19
N LYS A 476 36.08 -7.35 13.99
CA LYS A 476 37.16 -7.68 13.05
C LYS A 476 37.52 -6.45 12.22
N GLY A 477 38.78 -6.01 12.31
CA GLY A 477 39.20 -4.76 11.67
C GLY A 477 38.30 -3.58 12.09
N ASN A 478 37.71 -2.91 11.11
CA ASN A 478 36.79 -1.79 11.34
C ASN A 478 35.33 -2.21 11.60
N ASN A 479 34.99 -3.48 11.37
CA ASN A 479 33.64 -3.99 11.64
C ASN A 479 33.54 -4.38 13.11
N LYS A 480 32.84 -3.57 13.90
CA LYS A 480 32.62 -3.80 15.33
C LYS A 480 31.20 -3.42 15.70
N GLY A 481 30.64 -4.10 16.70
CA GLY A 481 29.29 -3.81 17.16
C GLY A 481 28.83 -4.75 18.26
N PHE A 482 27.54 -4.63 18.56
CA PHE A 482 26.87 -5.40 19.60
C PHE A 482 25.58 -6.00 19.05
N PHE A 483 25.38 -7.29 19.28
CA PHE A 483 24.18 -8.04 18.89
C PHE A 483 23.46 -8.52 20.15
N ALA A 484 22.33 -7.90 20.46
CA ALA A 484 21.52 -8.24 21.63
C ALA A 484 20.88 -9.64 21.49
N ILE A 485 20.91 -10.42 22.57
CA ILE A 485 20.33 -11.75 22.67
C ILE A 485 19.41 -11.82 23.87
N ASN A 486 18.12 -12.07 23.60
CA ASN A 486 17.13 -12.28 24.67
C ASN A 486 17.34 -13.65 25.33
N GLY A 487 17.15 -13.70 26.65
CA GLY A 487 17.17 -14.96 27.43
C GLY A 487 18.54 -15.37 27.96
N VAL A 488 19.57 -14.53 27.78
CA VAL A 488 20.91 -14.71 28.33
C VAL A 488 21.09 -13.81 29.55
N THR A 489 21.78 -14.31 30.58
CA THR A 489 22.26 -13.50 31.71
C THR A 489 23.77 -13.34 31.60
N ILE A 490 24.27 -12.13 31.85
CA ILE A 490 25.71 -11.86 31.88
C ILE A 490 26.10 -11.39 33.27
N ILE A 491 27.15 -12.00 33.82
CA ILE A 491 27.74 -11.63 35.10
C ILE A 491 29.10 -10.98 34.88
N GLU A 492 29.46 -10.05 35.76
CA GLU A 492 30.77 -9.41 35.72
C GLU A 492 31.88 -10.45 35.89
N ALA A 493 33.00 -10.24 35.19
CA ALA A 493 34.20 -11.02 35.46
C ALA A 493 34.67 -10.74 36.89
N GLU A 494 34.86 -11.78 37.69
CA GLU A 494 35.47 -11.61 39.01
C GLU A 494 36.79 -10.87 38.86
N ALA A 495 36.89 -9.71 39.53
CA ALA A 495 38.13 -8.96 39.57
C ALA A 495 39.19 -9.87 40.19
N THR A 496 40.14 -10.32 39.37
CA THR A 496 41.30 -11.07 39.86
C THR A 496 42.08 -10.11 40.75
N SER A 497 41.83 -10.14 42.06
CA SER A 497 42.66 -9.45 43.03
C SER A 497 44.01 -10.13 43.02
N THR A 498 44.98 -9.55 42.33
CA THR A 498 46.38 -9.90 42.52
C THR A 498 46.79 -9.42 43.91
N THR A 499 46.54 -10.23 44.93
CA THR A 499 47.31 -10.16 46.18
C THR A 499 48.75 -10.50 45.83
N SER A 500 49.56 -9.45 45.66
CA SER A 500 51.02 -9.53 45.67
C SER A 500 51.45 -10.10 47.01
N THR A 501 51.95 -11.34 47.00
CA THR A 501 52.68 -11.94 48.12
C THR A 501 54.00 -11.20 48.28
N GLU A 502 54.03 -10.17 49.12
CA GLU A 502 55.28 -9.60 49.62
C GLU A 502 55.68 -10.37 50.88
N ALA A 503 56.88 -10.95 50.85
CA ALA A 503 57.40 -11.86 51.86
C ALA A 503 57.58 -11.17 53.22
N ALA A 504 57.05 -11.81 54.26
CA ALA A 504 57.20 -11.40 55.64
C ALA A 504 58.69 -11.45 56.08
N THR A 505 59.23 -10.30 56.46
CA THR A 505 60.37 -10.24 57.40
C THR A 505 59.83 -9.81 58.76
N LYS A 506 59.94 -10.72 59.72
CA LYS A 506 59.54 -10.59 61.12
C LYS A 506 60.42 -9.57 61.85
N VAL A 507 59.81 -8.53 62.41
CA VAL A 507 60.33 -7.80 63.58
C VAL A 507 59.18 -7.58 64.57
N THR A 508 59.40 -8.04 65.80
CA THR A 508 58.47 -8.00 66.94
C THR A 508 58.94 -6.93 67.92
N ILE A 509 58.09 -5.96 68.28
CA ILE A 509 58.06 -5.20 69.56
C ILE A 509 56.60 -4.70 69.74
N SER A 510 55.73 -5.37 70.50
CA SER A 510 55.37 -5.19 71.92
C SER A 510 54.65 -3.88 72.33
N THR A 511 53.33 -4.03 72.50
CA THR A 511 52.43 -3.53 73.59
C THR A 511 52.24 -2.04 73.88
N SER A 512 50.98 -1.56 73.84
CA SER A 512 50.23 -1.25 75.08
C SER A 512 48.71 -1.17 74.87
N THR A 513 48.01 -1.59 75.92
CA THR A 513 46.57 -1.70 76.18
C THR A 513 45.88 -0.34 76.33
N GLU A 514 44.63 -0.21 75.88
CA GLU A 514 43.52 0.36 76.68
C GLU A 514 42.16 0.18 75.98
N ALA A 515 41.17 -0.23 76.77
CA ALA A 515 39.74 -0.23 76.51
C ALA A 515 39.07 0.18 77.85
N PRO A 516 37.74 0.42 77.95
CA PRO A 516 36.74 0.94 77.02
C PRO A 516 35.96 2.12 77.67
N SER A 517 34.97 2.71 76.99
CA SER A 517 33.81 3.28 77.70
C SER A 517 32.57 3.32 76.81
N ASP A 518 31.44 3.43 77.48
CA ASP A 518 30.19 2.71 77.25
C ASP A 518 29.02 3.70 77.17
N THR A 519 27.87 3.22 76.71
CA THR A 519 26.48 3.74 76.91
C THR A 519 26.01 5.03 76.21
N THR A 520 24.94 4.94 75.40
CA THR A 520 23.50 5.17 75.73
C THR A 520 22.73 5.28 74.40
N ASP A 521 21.75 4.45 74.04
CA ASP A 521 20.41 4.18 74.57
C ASP A 521 19.28 4.99 73.88
N ASP A 522 18.29 4.21 73.41
CA ASP A 522 16.86 4.44 73.19
C ASP A 522 16.29 5.62 72.37
N THR A 523 15.51 5.31 71.31
CA THR A 523 14.01 5.28 71.35
C THR A 523 13.32 5.13 69.98
N ARG A 524 12.61 4.00 69.82
CA ARG A 524 11.14 3.85 69.64
C ARG A 524 10.35 4.26 68.35
N SER A 525 9.48 3.30 67.97
CA SER A 525 8.12 3.39 67.36
C SER A 525 7.98 3.21 65.82
N SER A 526 7.56 2.04 65.30
CA SER A 526 6.18 1.46 65.17
C SER A 526 5.44 1.99 63.92
N VAL A 527 4.81 1.23 63.01
CA VAL A 527 3.66 0.28 63.14
C VAL A 527 3.44 -0.47 61.79
N TYR A 528 2.98 -1.74 61.88
CA TYR A 528 2.11 -2.59 61.01
C TYR A 528 1.59 -2.04 59.64
N SER A 529 1.36 -2.83 58.58
CA SER A 529 0.56 -4.07 58.48
C SER A 529 0.66 -4.81 57.11
N SER A 530 0.68 -6.15 57.14
CA SER A 530 0.30 -7.10 56.05
C SER A 530 -1.26 -7.14 55.87
N PRO A 531 -1.93 -7.87 54.92
CA PRO A 531 -1.62 -9.23 54.43
C PRO A 531 -1.97 -9.60 52.97
N ALA A 532 -1.64 -10.85 52.64
CA ALA A 532 -2.02 -11.62 51.46
C ALA A 532 -3.38 -12.34 51.63
N SER A 533 -4.01 -12.71 50.50
CA SER A 533 -4.93 -13.87 50.33
C SER A 533 -5.24 -14.05 48.83
N GLU A 534 -4.85 -15.18 48.21
CA GLU A 534 -5.70 -16.31 47.79
C GLU A 534 -6.65 -16.00 46.61
N ALA A 535 -6.46 -16.58 45.43
CA ALA A 535 -6.82 -17.94 44.98
C ALA A 535 -8.16 -17.94 44.21
N GLY A 536 -8.14 -18.51 42.99
CA GLY A 536 -9.31 -18.62 42.13
C GLY A 536 -9.00 -19.45 40.88
N THR A 537 -9.19 -20.76 41.02
CA THR A 537 -8.97 -21.82 40.03
C THR A 537 -10.22 -22.05 39.16
N LEU A 538 -10.04 -22.76 38.03
CA LEU A 538 -11.00 -23.57 37.21
C LEU A 538 -11.40 -22.98 35.83
N PRO A 539 -11.84 -23.81 34.85
CA PRO A 539 -11.19 -25.01 34.32
C PRO A 539 -11.30 -25.13 32.76
N SER A 540 -10.80 -26.26 32.25
CA SER A 540 -10.77 -26.79 30.88
C SER A 540 -12.12 -27.11 30.21
N GLU A 541 -12.18 -26.96 28.88
CA GLU A 541 -13.10 -27.66 27.95
C GLU A 541 -12.26 -27.99 26.69
N THR A 542 -11.91 -29.25 26.41
CA THR A 542 -12.67 -30.31 25.69
C THR A 542 -12.98 -29.95 24.24
N GLU A 543 -12.14 -30.47 23.34
CA GLU A 543 -12.30 -30.45 21.89
C GLU A 543 -13.43 -31.40 21.47
N ALA A 544 -14.27 -30.92 20.54
CA ALA A 544 -15.20 -31.74 19.76
C ALA A 544 -14.85 -31.57 18.28
N GLU A 545 -14.41 -32.66 17.67
CA GLU A 545 -14.21 -32.80 16.23
C GLU A 545 -15.53 -32.66 15.46
N SER A 546 -15.52 -31.91 14.36
CA SER A 546 -16.57 -31.97 13.34
C SER A 546 -16.03 -31.56 11.97
N GLN A 547 -15.79 -32.60 11.16
CA GLN A 547 -16.03 -32.75 9.72
C GLN A 547 -15.61 -31.65 8.73
N ALA A 548 -14.85 -32.07 7.72
CA ALA A 548 -14.93 -31.49 6.38
C ALA A 548 -15.05 -32.62 5.35
N GLU A 549 -16.24 -32.75 4.76
CA GLU A 549 -16.45 -33.49 3.52
C GLU A 549 -15.80 -32.74 2.35
N ASP A 550 -15.09 -33.51 1.54
CA ASP A 550 -14.37 -33.11 0.35
C ASP A 550 -15.37 -32.79 -0.79
N LEU A 551 -15.61 -31.51 -1.07
CA LEU A 551 -16.33 -31.06 -2.26
C LEU A 551 -15.33 -30.57 -3.30
N THR A 552 -14.92 -31.47 -4.18
CA THR A 552 -14.18 -31.14 -5.40
C THR A 552 -15.14 -30.52 -6.42
N ILE A 553 -15.02 -29.22 -6.71
CA ILE A 553 -15.74 -28.58 -7.81
C ILE A 553 -14.77 -28.27 -8.96
N THR A 554 -14.94 -29.01 -10.05
CA THR A 554 -14.23 -28.87 -11.32
C THR A 554 -14.73 -27.63 -12.07
N THR A 555 -13.88 -26.62 -12.23
CA THR A 555 -14.18 -25.48 -13.12
C THR A 555 -13.94 -25.89 -14.58
N LYS A 556 -15.01 -25.95 -15.38
CA LYS A 556 -14.92 -26.00 -16.84
C LYS A 556 -14.52 -24.62 -17.36
N GLU A 557 -13.37 -24.54 -18.03
CA GLU A 557 -13.05 -23.44 -18.94
C GLU A 557 -14.05 -23.42 -20.09
N SER A 558 -14.68 -22.27 -20.30
CA SER A 558 -15.41 -21.98 -21.53
C SER A 558 -14.56 -21.07 -22.39
N ASP A 559 -14.04 -21.62 -23.50
CA ASP A 559 -13.45 -20.89 -24.61
C ASP A 559 -14.41 -19.78 -25.09
N VAL A 560 -13.96 -18.53 -25.00
CA VAL A 560 -14.59 -17.42 -25.71
C VAL A 560 -13.63 -16.92 -26.77
N SER A 561 -13.99 -17.20 -28.02
CA SER A 561 -13.27 -16.76 -29.21
C SER A 561 -13.27 -15.25 -29.34
N SER A 562 -12.12 -14.72 -29.74
CA SER A 562 -11.91 -13.32 -30.09
C SER A 562 -12.66 -13.00 -31.40
N ASN A 563 -13.78 -12.29 -31.30
CA ASN A 563 -14.42 -11.67 -32.45
C ASN A 563 -13.89 -10.24 -32.63
N GLN A 564 -12.95 -10.09 -33.56
CA GLN A 564 -12.33 -8.81 -33.92
C GLN A 564 -13.33 -7.98 -34.74
N GLY A 565 -14.11 -7.14 -34.04
CA GLY A 565 -15.06 -6.20 -34.62
C GLY A 565 -14.36 -5.00 -35.27
N ASN A 566 -14.43 -4.93 -36.60
CA ASN A 566 -13.84 -3.94 -37.47
C ASN A 566 -14.62 -2.60 -37.41
N SER A 567 -14.11 -1.57 -36.74
CA SER A 567 -14.79 -0.25 -36.66
C SER A 567 -14.51 0.63 -37.88
N LYS A 568 -15.40 0.58 -38.89
CA LYS A 568 -15.36 1.38 -40.13
C LYS A 568 -16.25 2.63 -40.11
N THR A 569 -16.54 3.24 -38.97
CA THR A 569 -17.52 4.35 -38.88
C THR A 569 -16.93 5.76 -38.87
N THR A 570 -15.61 5.93 -38.81
CA THR A 570 -14.96 7.27 -38.82
C THR A 570 -14.68 7.83 -40.22
N SER A 571 -14.82 7.03 -41.29
CA SER A 571 -14.47 7.45 -42.65
C SER A 571 -15.61 8.19 -43.39
N PHE A 572 -16.87 7.85 -43.14
CA PHE A 572 -18.00 8.36 -43.93
C PHE A 572 -18.31 9.85 -43.68
N VAL A 573 -18.25 10.29 -42.42
CA VAL A 573 -18.53 11.70 -42.05
C VAL A 573 -17.45 12.63 -42.61
N LEU A 574 -16.18 12.20 -42.59
CA LEU A 574 -15.07 12.96 -43.14
C LEU A 574 -15.17 13.07 -44.67
N TRP A 575 -15.57 11.98 -45.34
CA TRP A 575 -15.80 11.95 -46.79
C TRP A 575 -16.95 12.88 -47.21
N LEU A 576 -18.05 12.87 -46.47
CA LEU A 576 -19.19 13.74 -46.74
C LEU A 576 -18.84 15.22 -46.57
N ALA A 577 -18.05 15.56 -45.54
CA ALA A 577 -17.57 16.93 -45.33
C ALA A 577 -16.67 17.43 -46.48
N LEU A 578 -15.79 16.56 -47.02
CA LEU A 578 -14.93 16.90 -48.16
C LEU A 578 -15.73 17.09 -49.45
N ILE A 579 -16.78 16.30 -49.70
CA ILE A 579 -17.67 16.47 -50.86
C ILE A 579 -18.41 17.82 -50.78
N ILE A 580 -18.93 18.18 -49.61
CA ILE A 580 -19.64 19.46 -49.42
C ILE A 580 -18.68 20.64 -49.67
N LEU A 581 -17.46 20.57 -49.16
CA LEU A 581 -16.44 21.60 -49.38
C LEU A 581 -16.09 21.76 -50.86
N ALA A 582 -15.94 20.65 -51.58
CA ALA A 582 -15.66 20.67 -53.03
C ALA A 582 -16.81 21.30 -53.82
N LEU A 583 -18.07 20.98 -53.49
CA LEU A 583 -19.24 21.57 -54.15
C LEU A 583 -19.35 23.09 -53.90
N LEU A 584 -19.02 23.55 -52.69
CA LEU A 584 -18.98 24.98 -52.36
C LEU A 584 -17.91 25.73 -53.14
N LEU A 585 -16.72 25.13 -53.31
CA LEU A 585 -15.65 25.72 -54.12
C LEU A 585 -16.04 25.80 -55.60
N ILE A 586 -16.69 24.77 -56.14
CA ILE A 586 -17.19 24.78 -57.53
C ILE A 586 -18.24 25.88 -57.70
N ALA A 587 -19.20 26.00 -56.76
CA ALA A 587 -20.21 27.05 -56.80
C ALA A 587 -19.57 28.45 -56.77
N ALA A 588 -18.56 28.66 -55.92
CA ALA A 588 -17.84 29.93 -55.85
C ALA A 588 -17.13 30.27 -57.19
N VAL A 589 -16.48 29.29 -57.82
CA VAL A 589 -15.84 29.47 -59.13
C VAL A 589 -16.87 29.79 -60.22
N VAL A 590 -18.02 29.11 -60.23
CA VAL A 590 -19.10 29.39 -61.18
C VAL A 590 -19.65 30.80 -60.99
N ILE A 591 -19.85 31.24 -59.74
CA ILE A 591 -20.29 32.61 -59.44
C ILE A 591 -19.26 33.63 -59.95
N ILE A 592 -17.97 33.42 -59.69
CA ILE A 592 -16.89 34.29 -60.18
C ILE A 592 -16.87 34.35 -61.71
N LEU A 593 -17.07 33.22 -62.40
CA LEU A 593 -17.12 33.17 -63.86
C LEU A 593 -18.36 33.88 -64.44
N ILE A 594 -19.52 33.75 -63.78
CA ILE A 594 -20.74 34.47 -64.17
C ILE A 594 -20.55 35.98 -63.96
N MET A 595 -19.92 36.39 -62.86
CA MET A 595 -19.62 37.80 -62.58
C MET A 595 -18.61 38.38 -63.57
N ARG A 596 -17.63 37.59 -64.05
CA ARG A 596 -16.68 38.01 -65.09
C ARG A 596 -17.31 38.16 -66.48
N LYS A 597 -18.36 37.40 -66.82
CA LYS A 597 -19.08 37.55 -68.10
C LYS A 597 -20.03 38.76 -68.17
N LYS A 598 -20.22 39.48 -67.06
CA LYS A 598 -21.06 40.69 -67.00
C LYS A 598 -20.26 41.99 -66.96
N LYS A 599 -18.97 41.96 -67.31
CA LYS A 599 -18.15 43.15 -67.57
C LYS A 599 -17.75 43.22 -69.03
#